data_AF-A0A9W7LHV8-F1
#
_entry.id   AF-A0A9W7LHV8-F1
#
_cell.length_a   1.000
_cell.length_b   1.000
_cell.length_c   1.000
_cell.angle_alpha   90.00
_cell.angle_beta   90.00
_cell.angle_gamma   90.00
#
_symmetry.space_group_name_H-M   'P 1'
#
loop_
_entity.id
_entity.type
_entity.pdbx_description
1 polymer ?
#
loop_
_entity_poly.entity_id
_entity_poly.type
_entity_poly.pdbx_seq_one_letter_code
_entity_poly.pdbx_strand_id
1 'polypeptide(L)'
;MPNGNKNQAVDHIKERFSLEVSDDYVKHALGKKWRDHKSFLKKKYFKNSLSLQEKMQNVPPGLLRYQWEDAVRFWSSTKGEERERVGVASRQKQKYTHTAGSKSFARIANEEELKSGSSVGRVQLFDITHTKKDGSAITPEAAEIMAKMKDKKIEFEATASTNARLSMLTQTAGPVATAQNVGCLNLAAGARPLAGFGVCSEWVAFDCDFRPASS
;
A
#
# COMPACT_ATOMS: atom_id res chain seq x y z
N MET A 1 -15.44 5.61 3.94
CA MET A 1 -16.76 5.97 3.41
C MET A 1 -17.37 4.64 3.05
N PRO A 2 -18.54 4.31 3.62
CA PRO A 2 -19.22 3.05 3.28
C PRO A 2 -19.36 2.92 1.76
N ASN A 3 -19.32 1.68 1.24
CA ASN A 3 -19.38 1.47 -0.20
C ASN A 3 -20.71 1.92 -0.81
N GLY A 4 -21.82 1.84 -0.07
CA GLY A 4 -23.11 2.39 -0.51
C GLY A 4 -23.02 3.89 -0.84
N ASN A 5 -22.46 4.69 0.08
CA ASN A 5 -22.27 6.12 -0.15
C ASN A 5 -21.29 6.42 -1.29
N LYS A 6 -20.29 5.56 -1.54
CA LYS A 6 -19.38 5.70 -2.69
C LYS A 6 -20.10 5.48 -4.00
N ASN A 7 -20.95 4.46 -4.09
CA ASN A 7 -21.68 4.16 -5.31
C ASN A 7 -22.65 5.31 -5.65
N GLN A 8 -23.44 5.76 -4.67
CA GLN A 8 -24.32 6.92 -4.85
C GLN A 8 -23.57 8.18 -5.30
N ALA A 9 -22.39 8.45 -4.73
CA ALA A 9 -21.57 9.59 -5.14
C ALA A 9 -21.05 9.43 -6.58
N VAL A 10 -20.67 8.23 -7.00
CA VAL A 10 -20.24 7.96 -8.38
C VAL A 10 -21.40 8.18 -9.35
N ASP A 11 -22.59 7.71 -9.02
CA ASP A 11 -23.79 7.87 -9.87
C ASP A 11 -24.12 9.35 -10.09
N HIS A 12 -24.11 10.15 -9.00
CA HIS A 12 -24.31 11.61 -9.11
C HIS A 12 -23.22 12.33 -9.91
N ILE A 13 -21.99 11.83 -9.89
CA ILE A 13 -20.90 12.41 -10.69
C ILE A 13 -21.14 12.09 -12.17
N LYS A 14 -21.51 10.85 -12.50
CA LYS A 14 -21.79 10.44 -13.88
C LYS A 14 -22.99 11.13 -14.50
N GLU A 15 -23.99 11.46 -13.69
CA GLU A 15 -25.15 12.24 -14.12
C GLU A 15 -24.76 13.64 -14.61
N ARG A 16 -23.70 14.24 -14.04
CA ARG A 16 -23.28 15.62 -14.33
C ARG A 16 -22.06 15.73 -15.22
N PHE A 17 -21.22 14.70 -15.26
CA PHE A 17 -19.91 14.72 -15.92
C PHE A 17 -19.70 13.47 -16.78
N SER A 18 -19.32 13.67 -18.03
CA SER A 18 -18.82 12.60 -18.90
C SER A 18 -17.37 12.29 -18.53
N LEU A 19 -17.15 11.17 -17.85
CA LEU A 19 -15.84 10.76 -17.35
C LEU A 19 -15.28 9.57 -18.15
N GLU A 20 -14.11 9.75 -18.77
CA GLU A 20 -13.31 8.67 -19.38
C GLU A 20 -12.39 8.00 -18.35
N VAL A 21 -12.86 7.81 -17.12
CA VAL A 21 -12.09 7.16 -16.04
C VAL A 21 -12.92 6.06 -15.39
N SER A 22 -12.24 5.03 -14.87
CA SER A 22 -12.93 3.90 -14.25
C SER A 22 -13.59 4.26 -12.92
N ASP A 23 -14.71 3.61 -12.62
CA ASP A 23 -15.42 3.78 -11.35
C ASP A 23 -14.53 3.49 -10.14
N ASP A 24 -13.65 2.49 -10.25
CA ASP A 24 -12.71 2.14 -9.19
C ASP A 24 -11.76 3.30 -8.90
N TYR A 25 -11.27 3.98 -9.93
CA TYR A 25 -10.44 5.17 -9.76
C TYR A 25 -11.21 6.27 -9.04
N VAL A 26 -12.45 6.55 -9.46
CA VAL A 26 -13.31 7.56 -8.84
C VAL A 26 -13.58 7.22 -7.36
N LYS A 27 -13.93 5.96 -7.06
CA LYS A 27 -14.14 5.46 -5.69
C LYS A 27 -12.88 5.59 -4.84
N HIS A 28 -11.71 5.31 -5.41
CA HIS A 28 -10.42 5.50 -4.74
C HIS A 28 -10.16 6.97 -4.41
N ALA A 29 -10.38 7.86 -5.37
CA ALA A 29 -10.20 9.30 -5.20
C ALA A 29 -11.15 9.88 -4.14
N LEU A 30 -12.44 9.52 -4.19
CA LEU A 30 -13.44 9.89 -3.18
C LEU A 30 -13.06 9.35 -1.80
N GLY A 31 -12.64 8.10 -1.73
CA GLY A 31 -12.16 7.48 -0.49
C GLY A 31 -10.96 8.22 0.12
N LYS A 32 -10.02 8.68 -0.71
CA LYS A 32 -8.89 9.51 -0.28
C LYS A 32 -9.37 10.86 0.26
N LYS A 33 -10.18 11.60 -0.51
CA LYS A 33 -10.73 12.91 -0.08
C LYS A 33 -11.47 12.80 1.25
N TRP A 34 -12.27 11.74 1.44
CA TRP A 34 -12.95 11.47 2.69
C TRP A 34 -11.99 11.23 3.87
N ARG A 35 -10.94 10.42 3.67
CA ARG A 35 -9.92 10.19 4.71
C ARG A 35 -9.18 11.47 5.09
N ASP A 36 -8.78 12.26 4.08
CA ASP A 36 -8.08 13.53 4.27
C ASP A 36 -8.97 14.52 5.03
N HIS A 37 -10.25 14.62 4.66
CA HIS A 37 -11.22 15.47 5.34
C HIS A 37 -11.41 15.07 6.81
N LYS A 38 -11.59 13.77 7.10
CA LYS A 38 -11.67 13.30 8.50
C LYS A 38 -10.40 13.59 9.30
N SER A 39 -9.23 13.46 8.69
CA SER A 39 -7.95 13.79 9.35
C SER A 39 -7.87 15.28 9.68
N PHE A 40 -8.27 16.14 8.74
CA PHE A 40 -8.38 17.58 8.96
C PHE A 40 -9.36 17.92 10.11
N LEU A 41 -10.54 17.30 10.11
CA LEU A 41 -11.53 17.51 11.16
C LEU A 41 -11.02 17.08 12.54
N LYS A 42 -10.42 15.88 12.64
CA LYS A 42 -9.82 15.40 13.90
C LYS A 42 -8.76 16.39 14.39
N LYS A 43 -7.85 16.83 13.51
CA LYS A 43 -6.79 17.79 13.90
C LYS A 43 -7.33 19.13 14.42
N LYS A 44 -8.39 19.66 13.80
CA LYS A 44 -8.91 21.01 14.11
C LYS A 44 -9.89 21.03 15.27
N TYR A 45 -10.77 20.02 15.37
CA TYR A 45 -11.92 20.03 16.27
C TYR A 45 -11.83 19.00 17.40
N PHE A 46 -11.07 17.90 17.23
CA PHE A 46 -10.89 16.87 18.25
C PHE A 46 -9.68 17.20 19.13
N LYS A 47 -9.90 17.98 20.19
CA LYS A 47 -8.86 18.33 21.18
C LYS A 47 -8.87 17.34 22.34
N ASN A 48 -7.73 16.73 22.65
CA ASN A 48 -7.64 15.72 23.71
C ASN A 48 -7.96 16.27 25.11
N SER A 49 -7.73 17.56 25.35
CA SER A 49 -7.99 18.24 26.62
C SER A 49 -9.47 18.39 26.98
N LEU A 50 -10.39 18.18 26.02
CA LEU A 50 -11.83 18.31 26.23
C LEU A 50 -12.46 16.98 26.67
N SER A 51 -13.52 17.06 27.48
CA SER A 51 -14.36 15.91 27.79
C SER A 51 -15.08 15.38 26.55
N LEU A 52 -15.59 14.15 26.62
CA LEU A 52 -16.32 13.54 25.51
C LEU A 52 -17.56 14.37 25.10
N GLN A 53 -18.31 14.87 26.08
CA GLN A 53 -19.48 15.70 25.82
C GLN A 53 -19.12 17.01 25.12
N GLU A 54 -18.08 17.71 25.58
CA GLU A 54 -17.60 18.94 24.94
C GLU A 54 -17.13 18.68 23.50
N LYS A 55 -16.46 17.54 23.25
CA LYS A 55 -16.08 17.13 21.89
C LYS A 55 -17.31 16.93 21.00
N MET A 56 -18.37 16.32 21.50
CA MET A 56 -19.61 16.09 20.75
C MET A 56 -20.35 17.40 20.42
N GLN A 57 -20.30 18.40 21.30
CA GLN A 57 -20.92 19.71 21.05
C GLN A 57 -20.13 20.59 20.08
N ASN A 58 -18.83 20.35 19.90
CA ASN A 58 -17.98 21.09 18.97
C ASN A 58 -18.15 20.62 17.50
N VAL A 59 -19.38 20.71 16.98
CA VAL A 59 -19.73 20.28 15.62
C VAL A 59 -19.12 21.23 14.58
N PRO A 60 -18.31 20.73 13.63
CA PRO A 60 -17.78 21.54 12.54
C PRO A 60 -18.88 22.17 11.67
N PRO A 61 -18.72 23.42 11.20
CA PRO A 61 -19.65 24.03 10.25
C PRO A 61 -19.80 23.21 8.97
N GLY A 62 -21.03 22.99 8.53
CA GLY A 62 -21.33 22.21 7.32
C GLY A 62 -21.29 20.68 7.48
N LEU A 63 -21.07 20.17 8.70
CA LEU A 63 -21.16 18.74 9.00
C LEU A 63 -22.44 18.43 9.79
N LEU A 64 -23.11 17.33 9.45
CA LEU A 64 -24.30 16.91 10.19
C LEU A 64 -23.90 16.41 11.58
N ARG A 65 -24.66 16.84 12.61
CA ARG A 65 -24.37 16.53 14.02
C ARG A 65 -24.17 15.04 14.27
N TYR A 66 -25.07 14.19 13.77
CA TYR A 66 -24.97 12.74 13.98
C TYR A 66 -23.67 12.16 13.39
N GLN A 67 -23.21 12.65 12.23
CA GLN A 67 -21.97 12.21 11.59
C GLN A 67 -20.75 12.60 12.42
N TRP A 68 -20.78 13.79 13.02
CA TRP A 68 -19.74 14.24 13.93
C TRP A 68 -19.70 13.39 15.20
N GLU A 69 -20.85 13.19 15.83
CA GLU A 69 -20.97 12.39 17.04
C GLU A 69 -20.48 10.96 16.83
N ASP A 70 -20.83 10.33 15.70
CA ASP A 70 -20.32 8.99 15.35
C ASP A 70 -18.80 8.97 15.17
N ALA A 71 -18.24 10.01 14.53
CA ALA A 71 -16.80 10.13 14.38
C ALA A 71 -16.10 10.29 15.74
N VAL A 72 -16.62 11.14 16.63
CA VAL A 72 -16.11 11.35 17.98
C VAL A 72 -16.20 10.07 18.81
N ARG A 73 -17.35 9.39 18.81
CA ARG A 73 -17.53 8.07 19.45
C ARG A 73 -16.50 7.07 18.97
N PHE A 74 -16.27 6.98 17.65
CA PHE A 74 -15.28 6.08 17.09
C PHE A 74 -13.86 6.44 17.52
N TRP A 75 -13.45 7.72 17.45
CA TRP A 75 -12.10 8.14 17.84
C TRP A 75 -11.82 7.99 19.32
N SER A 76 -12.83 8.10 20.18
CA SER A 76 -12.73 7.88 21.63
C SER A 76 -12.92 6.42 22.05
N SER A 77 -13.21 5.51 21.12
CA SER A 77 -13.32 4.08 21.41
C SER A 77 -11.94 3.42 21.49
N THR A 78 -11.86 2.30 22.21
CA THR A 78 -10.66 1.44 22.26
C THR A 78 -10.17 1.05 20.85
N LYS A 79 -11.10 0.80 19.91
CA LYS A 79 -10.77 0.49 18.51
C LYS A 79 -10.13 1.68 17.79
N GLY A 80 -10.59 2.90 18.08
CA GLY A 80 -10.02 4.13 17.56
C GLY A 80 -8.61 4.39 18.08
N GLU A 81 -8.42 4.20 19.38
CA GLU A 81 -7.14 4.35 20.07
C GLU A 81 -6.12 3.31 19.59
N GLU A 82 -6.50 2.04 19.49
CA GLU A 82 -5.62 0.98 19.01
C GLU A 82 -5.15 1.25 17.57
N ARG A 83 -6.06 1.71 16.71
CA ARG A 83 -5.72 2.10 15.34
C ARG A 83 -4.71 3.25 15.31
N GLU A 84 -4.85 4.22 16.20
CA GLU A 84 -3.91 5.33 16.32
C GLU A 84 -2.55 4.84 16.81
N ARG A 85 -2.52 3.99 17.85
CA ARG A 85 -1.31 3.36 18.39
C ARG A 85 -0.54 2.60 17.32
N VAL A 86 -1.22 1.72 16.58
CA VAL A 86 -0.62 0.96 15.47
C VAL A 86 -0.13 1.91 14.37
N GLY A 87 -0.90 2.94 14.05
CA GLY A 87 -0.52 3.94 13.04
C GLY A 87 0.75 4.70 13.43
N VAL A 88 0.91 5.09 14.69
CA VAL A 88 2.10 5.75 15.22
C VAL A 88 3.29 4.79 15.19
N ALA A 89 3.13 3.57 15.72
CA ALA A 89 4.20 2.56 15.72
C ALA A 89 4.66 2.19 14.30
N SER A 90 3.73 2.08 13.34
CA SER A 90 4.05 1.83 11.93
C SER A 90 4.84 2.98 11.32
N ARG A 91 4.44 4.23 11.56
CA ARG A 91 5.18 5.42 11.08
C ARG A 91 6.57 5.52 11.69
N GLN A 92 6.73 5.19 12.97
CA GLN A 92 8.04 5.16 13.63
C GLN A 92 8.98 4.11 13.03
N LYS A 93 8.44 2.99 12.52
CA LYS A 93 9.21 1.94 11.83
C LYS A 93 9.60 2.31 10.39
N GLN A 94 9.01 3.34 9.80
CA GLN A 94 9.38 3.81 8.48
C GLN A 94 10.70 4.61 8.55
N LYS A 95 11.82 3.89 8.46
CA LYS A 95 13.17 4.44 8.69
C LYS A 95 13.75 5.25 7.53
N TYR A 96 13.30 5.01 6.30
CA TYR A 96 13.83 5.68 5.12
C TYR A 96 12.70 6.03 4.15
N THR A 97 12.77 7.25 3.60
CA THR A 97 11.84 7.78 2.59
C THR A 97 12.50 7.76 1.22
N HIS A 98 11.73 7.63 0.14
CA HIS A 98 12.27 7.75 -1.21
C HIS A 98 12.77 9.18 -1.51
N THR A 99 13.78 9.32 -2.37
CA THR A 99 14.33 10.59 -2.90
C THR A 99 13.60 11.12 -4.13
N ALA A 100 12.60 10.38 -4.64
CA ALA A 100 11.85 10.71 -5.86
C ALA A 100 11.14 12.08 -5.85
N GLY A 101 11.01 12.73 -4.69
CA GLY A 101 10.27 13.97 -4.53
C GLY A 101 8.82 13.81 -4.96
N SER A 102 8.27 14.78 -5.69
CA SER A 102 6.89 14.72 -6.22
C SER A 102 6.75 13.84 -7.47
N LYS A 103 7.83 13.22 -7.96
CA LYS A 103 7.73 12.33 -9.12
C LYS A 103 7.08 11.01 -8.67
N SER A 104 6.08 10.53 -9.42
CA SER A 104 5.54 9.20 -9.21
C SER A 104 6.54 8.13 -9.65
N PHE A 105 6.50 6.96 -9.00
CA PHE A 105 7.33 5.82 -9.37
C PHE A 105 7.08 5.34 -10.81
N ALA A 106 5.82 5.41 -11.28
CA ALA A 106 5.49 5.10 -12.68
C ALA A 106 6.21 6.05 -13.65
N ARG A 107 6.31 7.34 -13.31
CA ARG A 107 7.03 8.30 -14.15
C ARG A 107 8.54 8.05 -14.13
N ILE A 108 9.10 7.74 -12.96
CA ILE A 108 10.52 7.40 -12.85
C ILE A 108 10.84 6.14 -13.65
N ALA A 109 10.02 5.09 -13.52
CA ALA A 109 10.17 3.88 -14.32
C ALA A 109 10.14 4.21 -15.82
N ASN A 110 9.12 4.91 -16.30
CA ASN A 110 9.01 5.29 -17.71
C ASN A 110 10.20 6.13 -18.21
N GLU A 111 10.66 7.11 -17.43
CA GLU A 111 11.85 7.91 -17.78
C GLU A 111 13.11 7.03 -17.91
N GLU A 112 13.27 6.00 -17.08
CA GLU A 112 14.41 5.09 -17.11
C GLU A 112 14.28 3.99 -18.17
N GLU A 113 13.07 3.53 -18.48
CA GLU A 113 12.79 2.63 -19.60
C GLU A 113 13.12 3.30 -20.94
N LEU A 114 12.76 4.58 -21.10
CA LEU A 114 13.10 5.36 -22.29
C LEU A 114 14.61 5.56 -22.48
N LYS A 115 15.38 5.64 -21.38
CA LYS A 115 16.85 5.78 -21.44
C LYS A 115 17.56 4.45 -21.70
N SER A 116 17.11 3.39 -21.03
CA SER A 116 17.77 2.08 -21.06
C SER A 116 17.25 1.15 -22.16
N GLY A 117 16.10 1.47 -22.76
CA GLY A 117 15.43 0.62 -23.75
C GLY A 117 14.88 -0.69 -23.19
N SER A 118 14.90 -0.87 -21.87
CA SER A 118 14.47 -2.09 -21.17
C SER A 118 13.54 -1.76 -20.02
N SER A 119 12.64 -2.68 -19.68
CA SER A 119 11.71 -2.48 -18.56
C SER A 119 12.43 -2.37 -17.22
N VAL A 120 11.99 -1.47 -16.37
CA VAL A 120 12.64 -1.21 -15.08
C VAL A 120 12.10 -2.18 -14.04
N GLY A 121 12.97 -3.07 -13.57
CA GLY A 121 12.65 -4.02 -12.51
C GLY A 121 12.40 -3.34 -11.16
N ARG A 122 11.68 -4.00 -10.25
CA ARG A 122 11.37 -3.42 -8.91
C ARG A 122 12.61 -3.11 -8.08
N VAL A 123 13.64 -3.96 -8.16
CA VAL A 123 14.92 -3.74 -7.44
C VAL A 123 15.65 -2.52 -8.01
N GLN A 124 15.68 -2.39 -9.33
CA GLN A 124 16.28 -1.24 -10.01
C GLN A 124 15.51 0.06 -9.68
N LEU A 125 14.17 0.01 -9.71
CA LEU A 125 13.33 1.14 -9.32
C LEU A 125 13.56 1.54 -7.86
N PHE A 126 13.77 0.57 -6.97
CA PHE A 126 14.11 0.84 -5.58
C PHE A 126 15.45 1.58 -5.47
N ASP A 127 16.50 1.09 -6.16
CA ASP A 127 17.81 1.73 -6.19
C ASP A 127 17.70 3.18 -6.70
N ILE A 128 17.00 3.42 -7.82
CA ILE A 128 16.80 4.77 -8.38
C ILE A 128 16.07 5.69 -7.39
N THR A 129 15.06 5.17 -6.69
CA THR A 129 14.20 5.97 -5.81
C THR A 129 14.75 6.14 -4.40
N HIS A 130 15.82 5.44 -4.02
CA HIS A 130 16.43 5.49 -2.68
C HIS A 130 17.92 5.86 -2.72
N THR A 131 18.43 6.22 -3.89
CA THR A 131 19.74 6.85 -4.07
C THR A 131 19.59 8.37 -4.18
N LYS A 132 20.56 9.11 -3.65
CA LYS A 132 20.69 10.55 -3.85
C LYS A 132 21.26 10.82 -5.24
N LYS A 133 21.23 12.09 -5.67
CA LYS A 133 21.83 12.52 -6.95
C LYS A 133 23.34 12.27 -7.03
N ASP A 134 24.01 12.18 -5.89
CA ASP A 134 25.45 11.86 -5.79
C ASP A 134 25.73 10.33 -5.85
N GLY A 135 24.69 9.50 -6.00
CA GLY A 135 24.78 8.04 -6.03
C GLY A 135 24.87 7.37 -4.65
N SER A 136 24.93 8.15 -3.56
CA SER A 136 24.99 7.61 -2.19
C SER A 136 23.60 7.25 -1.66
N ALA A 137 23.55 6.33 -0.70
CA ALA A 137 22.34 6.01 0.04
C ALA A 137 21.93 7.18 0.95
N ILE A 138 20.62 7.33 1.19
CA ILE A 138 20.10 8.36 2.11
C ILE A 138 20.57 8.12 3.54
N THR A 139 20.53 6.86 3.99
CA THR A 139 20.92 6.42 5.33
C THR A 139 21.73 5.12 5.24
N PRO A 140 22.58 4.80 6.25
CA PRO A 140 23.32 3.55 6.28
C PRO A 140 22.41 2.31 6.27
N GLU A 141 21.24 2.37 6.91
CA GLU A 141 20.26 1.27 6.90
C GLU A 141 19.67 1.04 5.51
N ALA A 142 19.42 2.11 4.75
CA ALA A 142 18.99 1.99 3.36
C ALA A 142 20.09 1.34 2.51
N ALA A 143 21.37 1.68 2.75
CA ALA A 143 22.50 1.04 2.09
C ALA A 143 22.57 -0.47 2.39
N GLU A 144 22.41 -0.87 3.65
CA GLU A 144 22.39 -2.27 4.07
C GLU A 144 21.25 -3.05 3.37
N ILE A 145 20.07 -2.45 3.29
CA ILE A 145 18.90 -3.05 2.66
C ILE A 145 19.06 -3.15 1.14
N MET A 146 19.64 -2.14 0.49
CA MET A 146 20.00 -2.20 -0.93
C MET A 146 21.02 -3.31 -1.21
N ALA A 147 22.05 -3.46 -0.36
CA ALA A 147 23.03 -4.53 -0.49
C ALA A 147 22.36 -5.91 -0.40
N LYS A 148 21.55 -6.13 0.64
CA LYS A 148 20.78 -7.37 0.83
C LYS A 148 19.84 -7.68 -0.34
N MET A 149 19.25 -6.66 -0.97
CA MET A 149 18.41 -6.86 -2.16
C MET A 149 19.23 -7.29 -3.38
N LYS A 150 20.44 -6.76 -3.55
CA LYS A 150 21.34 -7.15 -4.64
C LYS A 150 21.85 -8.58 -4.45
N ASP A 151 22.24 -8.94 -3.24
CA ASP A 151 22.69 -10.31 -2.92
C ASP A 151 21.60 -11.33 -3.23
N LYS A 152 20.37 -11.08 -2.76
CA LYS A 152 19.21 -11.95 -3.04
C LYS A 152 18.84 -12.01 -4.53
N LYS A 153 19.07 -10.93 -5.27
CA LYS A 153 18.85 -10.92 -6.73
C LYS A 153 19.84 -11.88 -7.41
N ILE A 154 21.12 -11.81 -7.03
CA ILE A 154 22.17 -12.69 -7.56
C ILE A 154 21.87 -14.16 -7.21
N GLU A 155 21.50 -14.43 -5.96
CA GLU A 155 21.11 -15.79 -5.53
C GLU A 155 19.94 -16.33 -6.36
N PHE A 156 18.90 -15.51 -6.57
CA PHE A 156 17.73 -15.91 -7.35
C PHE A 156 18.09 -16.19 -8.82
N GLU A 157 18.90 -15.33 -9.44
CA GLU A 157 19.38 -15.50 -10.81
C GLU A 157 20.26 -16.76 -10.96
N ALA A 158 21.13 -17.04 -10.00
CA ALA A 158 21.92 -18.27 -9.95
C ALA A 158 21.04 -19.53 -9.83
N THR A 159 19.99 -19.46 -9.01
CA THR A 159 19.05 -20.58 -8.83
C THR A 159 18.22 -20.80 -10.09
N ALA A 160 17.76 -19.73 -10.74
CA ALA A 160 17.04 -19.78 -12.00
C ALA A 160 17.89 -20.37 -13.13
N SER A 161 19.17 -19.97 -13.23
CA SER A 161 20.13 -20.51 -14.19
C SER A 161 20.41 -22.00 -13.94
N THR A 162 20.52 -22.42 -12.69
CA THR A 162 20.71 -23.82 -12.31
C THR A 162 19.50 -24.66 -12.71
N ASN A 163 18.29 -24.19 -12.42
CA ASN A 163 17.05 -24.87 -12.81
C ASN A 163 16.90 -24.95 -14.34
N ALA A 164 17.25 -23.90 -15.08
CA ALA A 164 17.26 -23.91 -16.54
C ALA A 164 18.27 -24.93 -17.10
N ARG A 165 19.47 -25.01 -16.51
CA ARG A 165 20.49 -26.00 -16.87
C ARG A 165 20.03 -27.44 -16.58
N LEU A 166 19.41 -27.69 -15.43
CA LEU A 166 18.84 -28.99 -15.07
C LEU A 166 17.72 -29.40 -16.04
N SER A 167 16.84 -28.47 -16.42
CA SER A 167 15.80 -28.66 -17.44
C SER A 167 16.36 -29.02 -18.82
N MET A 168 17.48 -28.42 -19.23
CA MET A 168 18.12 -28.77 -20.50
C MET A 168 18.77 -30.15 -20.44
N LEU A 169 19.45 -30.49 -19.35
CA LEU A 169 20.12 -31.78 -19.17
C LEU A 169 19.13 -32.95 -19.18
N THR A 170 17.95 -32.79 -18.57
CA THR A 170 16.88 -33.81 -18.59
C THR A 170 16.26 -34.00 -19.97
N GLN A 171 16.26 -32.97 -20.84
CA GLN A 171 15.83 -33.09 -22.23
C GLN A 171 16.87 -33.77 -23.12
N THR A 172 18.17 -33.58 -22.86
CA THR A 172 19.26 -34.14 -23.69
C THR A 172 19.67 -35.56 -23.32
N ALA A 173 19.53 -35.97 -22.05
CA ALA A 173 19.96 -37.29 -21.58
C ALA A 173 18.93 -38.42 -21.83
N GLY A 174 17.71 -38.07 -22.27
CA GLY A 174 16.58 -39.00 -22.28
C GLY A 174 16.17 -39.43 -20.86
N PRO A 175 14.96 -39.99 -20.66
CA PRO A 175 14.55 -40.48 -19.36
C PRO A 175 15.35 -41.74 -19.00
N VAL A 176 16.36 -41.61 -18.14
CA VAL A 176 16.87 -42.75 -17.38
C VAL A 176 15.78 -43.15 -16.40
N ALA A 177 15.08 -44.24 -16.72
CA ALA A 177 14.09 -44.82 -15.86
C ALA A 177 14.77 -45.43 -14.63
N THR A 178 14.85 -44.64 -13.56
CA THR A 178 14.85 -45.17 -12.21
C THR A 178 13.65 -44.60 -11.48
N ALA A 179 12.71 -45.49 -11.22
CA ALA A 179 11.46 -45.23 -10.53
C ALA A 179 11.70 -44.73 -9.09
N GLN A 180 10.68 -44.04 -8.56
CA GLN A 180 10.50 -43.57 -7.18
C GLN A 180 11.17 -42.24 -6.79
N ASN A 181 10.53 -41.12 -7.14
CA ASN A 181 9.82 -40.28 -6.16
C ASN A 181 9.09 -39.13 -6.90
N VAL A 182 7.86 -39.38 -7.34
CA VAL A 182 6.97 -38.29 -7.78
C VAL A 182 6.34 -37.71 -6.51
N GLY A 183 7.09 -36.83 -5.84
CA GLY A 183 6.70 -36.22 -4.59
C GLY A 183 7.03 -34.73 -4.61
N CYS A 184 6.03 -33.93 -5.00
CA CYS A 184 5.87 -32.52 -4.67
C CYS A 184 6.99 -31.55 -5.09
N LEU A 185 6.92 -31.01 -6.30
CA LEU A 185 7.58 -29.74 -6.65
C LEU A 185 6.84 -29.05 -7.81
N ASN A 186 5.55 -28.78 -7.62
CA ASN A 186 4.79 -27.82 -8.43
C ASN A 186 3.61 -27.30 -7.60
N LEU A 187 3.88 -26.48 -6.58
CA LEU A 187 2.92 -25.54 -6.02
C LEU A 187 3.64 -24.50 -5.13
N ALA A 188 4.41 -23.61 -5.75
CA ALA A 188 4.88 -22.39 -5.08
C ALA A 188 4.90 -21.19 -6.02
N ALA A 189 3.96 -21.13 -6.95
CA ALA A 189 3.54 -19.86 -7.54
C ALA A 189 2.55 -19.21 -6.55
N GLY A 190 3.03 -18.24 -5.76
CA GLY A 190 2.13 -17.36 -4.99
C GLY A 190 2.52 -17.02 -3.55
N ALA A 191 3.67 -17.45 -3.03
CA ALA A 191 4.11 -16.99 -1.71
C ALA A 191 4.74 -15.59 -1.82
N ARG A 192 4.07 -14.56 -1.30
CA ARG A 192 4.64 -13.23 -1.06
C ARG A 192 5.74 -13.33 0.01
N PRO A 193 7.02 -13.02 -0.28
CA PRO A 193 8.00 -12.73 0.75
C PRO A 193 8.05 -11.21 0.90
N LEU A 194 7.04 -10.62 1.54
CA LEU A 194 7.05 -9.21 1.96
C LEU A 194 7.17 -9.15 3.48
N ALA A 195 8.25 -9.70 4.02
CA ALA A 195 8.69 -9.50 5.40
C ALA A 195 9.94 -8.59 5.42
N GLY A 196 9.86 -7.45 4.74
CA GLY A 196 10.99 -6.51 4.61
C GLY A 196 10.59 -5.12 4.14
N PHE A 197 9.49 -5.01 3.42
CA PHE A 197 8.81 -3.74 3.22
C PHE A 197 7.67 -3.66 4.23
N GLY A 198 7.76 -2.74 5.19
CA GLY A 198 6.71 -2.41 6.15
C GLY A 198 5.48 -1.79 5.49
N VAL A 199 5.01 -2.34 4.38
CA VAL A 199 3.66 -2.12 3.89
C VAL A 199 2.79 -3.09 4.67
N CYS A 200 2.27 -2.64 5.81
CA CYS A 200 1.12 -3.29 6.44
C CYS A 200 0.05 -3.42 5.36
N SER A 201 -0.04 -4.60 4.76
CA SER A 201 -1.01 -4.93 3.71
C SER A 201 -2.40 -5.14 4.30
N GLU A 202 -2.54 -4.98 5.62
CA GLU A 202 -3.78 -4.95 6.40
C GLU A 202 -4.35 -3.53 6.57
N TRP A 203 -4.28 -2.72 5.50
CA TRP A 203 -5.29 -1.68 5.29
C TRP A 203 -6.48 -2.24 4.48
N VAL A 204 -6.75 -3.54 4.63
CA VAL A 204 -7.98 -4.17 4.16
C VAL A 204 -9.15 -3.43 4.80
N ALA A 205 -10.05 -3.02 3.92
CA ALA A 205 -11.29 -2.33 4.21
C ALA A 205 -11.97 -2.85 5.48
N PHE A 206 -11.95 -2.04 6.53
CA PHE A 206 -13.01 -2.10 7.54
C PHE A 206 -13.83 -0.84 7.37
N ASP A 207 -14.83 -0.97 6.51
CA ASP A 207 -15.95 -0.08 6.41
C ASP A 207 -16.52 0.11 7.83
N CYS A 208 -16.70 1.37 8.22
CA CYS A 208 -17.62 1.66 9.31
C CYS A 208 -19.00 1.38 8.70
N ASP A 209 -19.59 0.23 8.99
CA ASP A 209 -21.01 0.02 8.77
C ASP A 209 -21.76 1.04 9.62
N PHE A 210 -22.10 2.15 8.98
CA PHE A 210 -23.16 3.03 9.44
C PHE A 210 -24.44 2.22 9.28
N ARG A 211 -24.94 1.68 10.39
CA ARG A 211 -26.27 1.06 10.44
C ARG A 211 -27.28 2.12 9.96
N PRO A 212 -28.08 1.88 8.91
CA PRO A 212 -29.18 2.78 8.62
C PRO A 212 -30.14 2.74 9.80
N ALA A 213 -30.52 3.91 10.30
CA ALA A 213 -31.62 4.03 11.24
C ALA A 213 -32.88 3.51 10.53
N SER A 214 -33.37 2.35 10.97
CA SER A 214 -34.73 1.92 10.68
C SER A 214 -35.67 2.79 11.49
N SER A 215 -36.39 3.68 10.80
CA SER A 215 -37.68 4.20 11.25
C SER A 215 -38.73 3.09 11.24
#